data_AF-A0A8T6USP7-F1
#
_entry.id   AF-A0A8T6USP7-F1
#
_cell.length_a   1.000
_cell.length_b   1.000
_cell.length_c   1.000
_cell.angle_alpha   90.00
_cell.angle_beta   90.00
_cell.angle_gamma   90.00
#
_symmetry.space_group_name_H-M   'P 1'
#
loop_
_entity.id
_entity.type
_entity.pdbx_description
1 polymer ?
#
loop_
_entity_poly.entity_id
_entity_poly.type
_entity_poly.pdbx_seq_one_letter_code
_entity_poly.pdbx_strand_id
1 'polypeptide(L)'
;NCRLDFLHKLTTAYVEHYDTIILEDLQVSQMNAGSRYAKANYDVAWGLFKQLLLYKAASAGAEVVLVDPKGTTQTCANCGSHVPKEIWERDHTCPACGFETTRE
;
A
#
# COMPACT_ATOMS: atom_id res chain seq x y z
N ASN A 1 -7.21 -13.24 20.54
CA ASN A 1 -6.77 -12.01 19.85
C ASN A 1 -6.70 -12.27 18.35
N CYS A 2 -7.84 -12.26 17.65
CA CYS A 2 -7.97 -12.74 16.27
C CYS A 2 -7.27 -11.84 15.24
N ARG A 3 -7.14 -10.53 15.53
CA ARG A 3 -6.47 -9.57 14.64
C ARG A 3 -4.98 -9.86 14.52
N LEU A 4 -4.31 -10.10 15.66
CA LEU A 4 -2.87 -10.39 15.66
C LEU A 4 -2.58 -11.70 14.92
N ASP A 5 -3.42 -12.72 15.13
CA ASP A 5 -3.34 -13.99 14.41
C ASP A 5 -3.51 -13.82 12.89
N PHE A 6 -4.50 -13.02 12.46
CA PHE A 6 -4.69 -12.68 11.05
C PHE A 6 -3.45 -11.99 10.45
N LEU A 7 -2.90 -10.98 11.13
CA LEU A 7 -1.70 -10.28 10.66
C LEU A 7 -0.48 -11.20 10.59
N HIS A 8 -0.32 -12.11 11.55
CA HIS A 8 0.78 -13.07 11.51
C HIS A 8 0.65 -14.03 10.32
N LYS A 9 -0.55 -14.56 10.06
CA LYS A 9 -0.79 -15.46 8.91
C LYS A 9 -0.54 -14.76 7.58
N LEU A 10 -1.06 -13.54 7.45
CA LEU A 10 -0.93 -12.75 6.23
C LEU A 10 0.53 -12.33 5.96
N THR A 11 1.26 -11.88 6.99
CA THR A 11 2.69 -11.55 6.84
C THR A 11 3.56 -12.78 6.58
N THR A 12 3.24 -13.95 7.15
CA THR A 12 3.93 -15.21 6.79
C THR A 12 3.70 -15.53 5.33
N ALA A 13 2.44 -15.53 4.87
CA ALA A 13 2.10 -15.89 3.50
C ALA A 13 2.82 -15.01 2.48
N TYR A 14 2.91 -13.69 2.71
CA TYR A 14 3.64 -12.82 1.80
C TYR A 14 5.13 -13.12 1.73
N VAL A 15 5.77 -13.31 2.87
CA VAL A 15 7.21 -13.56 2.93
C VAL A 15 7.57 -14.95 2.37
N GLU A 16 6.66 -15.92 2.44
CA GLU A 16 6.84 -17.25 1.85
C GLU A 16 6.62 -17.28 0.32
N HIS A 17 5.79 -16.37 -0.20
CA HIS A 17 5.44 -16.35 -1.62
C HIS A 17 6.23 -15.34 -2.47
N TYR A 18 6.83 -14.32 -1.85
CA TYR A 18 7.50 -13.23 -2.55
C TYR A 18 8.89 -12.98 -1.99
N ASP A 19 9.89 -12.98 -2.87
CA ASP A 19 11.28 -12.63 -2.53
C ASP A 19 11.47 -11.12 -2.31
N THR A 20 10.65 -10.31 -2.98
CA THR A 20 10.67 -8.85 -2.87
C THR A 20 9.24 -8.31 -2.71
N ILE A 21 9.02 -7.52 -1.66
CA ILE A 21 7.72 -6.92 -1.37
C ILE A 21 7.89 -5.39 -1.35
N ILE A 22 7.16 -4.71 -2.22
CA ILE A 22 7.15 -3.25 -2.29
C ILE A 22 5.94 -2.73 -1.53
N LEU A 23 6.18 -1.86 -0.55
CA LEU A 23 5.16 -1.30 0.32
C LEU A 23 5.19 0.22 0.26
N GLU A 24 4.03 0.83 0.06
CA GLU A 24 3.90 2.27 0.20
C GLU A 24 4.12 2.66 1.68
N ASP A 25 5.00 3.64 1.94
CA ASP A 25 5.24 4.19 3.27
C ASP A 25 4.12 5.14 3.68
N LEU A 26 2.94 4.56 3.86
CA LEU A 26 1.76 5.26 4.33
C LEU A 26 1.97 5.65 5.79
N GLN A 27 2.24 6.94 6.02
CA GLN A 27 2.30 7.52 7.36
C GLN A 27 0.89 7.57 7.96
N VAL A 28 0.58 6.62 8.85
CA VAL A 28 -0.71 6.51 9.54
C VAL A 28 -1.12 7.82 10.22
N SER A 29 -0.16 8.58 10.75
CA SER A 29 -0.40 9.91 11.32
C SER A 29 -0.94 10.91 10.29
N GLN A 30 -0.39 10.93 9.07
CA GLN A 30 -0.87 11.79 7.99
C GLN A 30 -2.22 11.31 7.43
N MET A 31 -2.44 9.99 7.37
CA MET A 31 -3.73 9.42 6.94
C MET A 31 -4.88 9.70 7.90
N ASN A 32 -4.58 9.96 9.18
CA ASN A 32 -5.58 10.17 10.23
C ASN A 32 -5.87 11.66 10.50
N ALA A 33 -4.99 12.57 10.08
CA ALA A 33 -5.19 14.00 10.23
C ALA A 33 -6.30 14.50 9.28
N GLY A 34 -7.50 14.75 9.82
CA GLY A 34 -8.64 15.32 9.07
C GLY A 34 -9.40 14.32 8.19
N SER A 35 -9.07 13.03 8.24
CA SER A 35 -9.69 12.00 7.40
C SER A 35 -10.92 11.37 8.05
N ARG A 36 -12.03 11.28 7.30
CA ARG A 36 -13.23 10.51 7.67
C ARG A 36 -12.95 9.00 7.84
N TYR A 37 -11.79 8.53 7.36
CA TYR A 37 -11.37 7.13 7.37
C TYR A 37 -10.40 6.79 8.50
N ALA A 38 -10.12 7.75 9.41
CA ALA A 38 -9.18 7.54 10.51
C ALA A 38 -9.51 6.27 11.33
N LYS A 39 -10.81 6.00 11.56
CA LYS A 39 -11.26 4.80 12.27
C LYS A 39 -10.87 3.50 11.55
N ALA A 40 -11.10 3.42 10.24
CA ALA A 40 -10.72 2.26 9.43
C ALA A 40 -9.19 2.08 9.39
N ASN A 41 -8.42 3.16 9.32
CA ASN A 41 -6.96 3.11 9.35
C ASN A 41 -6.41 2.60 10.70
N TYR A 42 -7.03 2.99 11.81
CA TYR A 42 -6.72 2.44 13.14
C TYR A 42 -7.12 0.97 13.25
N ASP A 43 -8.25 0.58 12.67
CA ASP A 43 -8.76 -0.80 12.73
C ASP A 43 -7.83 -1.79 12.01
N VAL A 44 -7.23 -1.39 10.89
CA VAL A 44 -6.32 -2.22 10.08
C VAL A 44 -4.95 -2.42 10.73
N ALA A 45 -4.60 -1.67 11.78
CA ALA A 45 -3.34 -1.79 12.51
C ALA A 45 -2.10 -1.77 11.61
N TRP A 46 -2.08 -0.87 10.61
CA TRP A 46 -1.07 -0.77 9.57
C TRP A 46 0.38 -0.72 10.10
N GLY A 47 0.60 0.01 11.19
CA GLY A 47 1.92 0.07 11.84
C GLY A 47 2.39 -1.29 12.34
N LEU A 48 1.48 -2.09 12.93
CA LEU A 48 1.78 -3.45 13.39
C LEU A 48 2.00 -4.41 12.22
N PHE A 49 1.21 -4.30 11.15
CA PHE A 49 1.41 -5.06 9.92
C PHE A 49 2.81 -4.82 9.34
N LYS A 50 3.21 -3.55 9.17
CA LYS A 50 4.53 -3.16 8.67
C LYS A 50 5.65 -3.72 9.55
N GLN A 51 5.53 -3.63 10.87
CA GLN A 51 6.51 -4.19 11.80
C GLN A 51 6.65 -5.71 11.66
N LEU A 52 5.53 -6.43 11.60
CA LEU A 52 5.53 -7.89 11.45
C LEU A 52 6.10 -8.34 10.11
N LEU A 53 5.79 -7.62 9.03
CA LEU A 53 6.31 -7.95 7.71
C LEU A 53 7.83 -7.72 7.62
N LEU A 54 8.32 -6.57 8.08
CA LEU A 54 9.75 -6.27 8.11
C LEU A 54 10.53 -7.31 8.94
N TYR A 55 9.99 -7.65 10.12
CA TYR A 55 10.56 -8.67 10.99
C TYR A 55 10.65 -10.04 10.29
N LYS A 56 9.58 -10.49 9.63
CA LYS A 56 9.55 -11.80 8.98
C LYS A 56 10.37 -11.84 7.70
N ALA A 57 10.31 -10.79 6.88
CA ALA A 57 11.10 -10.68 5.67
C ALA A 57 12.60 -10.75 5.96
N ALA A 58 13.06 -10.02 6.99
CA ALA A 58 14.45 -10.09 7.45
C ALA A 58 14.85 -11.50 7.90
N SER A 59 13.94 -12.27 8.49
CA SER A 59 14.20 -13.65 8.91
C SER A 59 14.18 -14.65 7.76
N ALA A 60 13.43 -14.40 6.69
CA ALA A 60 13.30 -15.29 5.55
C ALA A 60 14.27 -14.97 4.40
N GLY A 61 14.99 -13.85 4.49
CA GLY A 61 15.85 -13.36 3.41
C GLY A 61 15.08 -12.63 2.29
N ALA A 62 13.81 -12.30 2.51
CA ALA A 62 13.01 -11.50 1.58
C ALA A 62 13.30 -10.00 1.79
N GLU A 63 13.26 -9.23 0.71
CA GLU A 63 13.47 -7.79 0.72
C GLU A 63 12.13 -7.06 0.83
N VAL A 64 12.06 -6.05 1.72
CA VAL A 64 10.91 -5.15 1.81
C VAL A 64 11.36 -3.73 1.49
N VAL A 65 10.86 -3.18 0.39
CA VAL A 65 11.19 -1.83 -0.06
C VAL A 65 10.02 -0.90 0.26
N LEU A 66 10.32 0.19 0.97
CA LEU A 66 9.35 1.22 1.27
C LEU A 66 9.43 2.34 0.23
N VAL A 67 8.32 2.63 -0.44
CA VAL A 67 8.24 3.68 -1.47
C VAL A 67 7.36 4.85 -1.03
N ASP A 68 7.68 6.06 -1.47
CA ASP A 68 6.86 7.24 -1.20
C ASP A 68 5.48 7.05 -1.87
N PRO A 69 4.36 7.12 -1.13
CA PRO A 69 3.02 7.01 -1.72
C PRO A 69 2.65 8.18 -2.64
N LYS A 70 3.43 9.26 -2.67
CA LYS A 70 3.09 10.44 -3.48
C LYS A 70 3.10 10.12 -4.97
N GLY A 71 1.92 10.28 -5.58
CA GLY A 71 1.76 10.25 -7.04
C GLY A 71 1.69 8.85 -7.65
N THR A 72 1.70 7.76 -6.87
CA THR A 72 1.54 6.39 -7.40
C THR A 72 0.16 6.20 -8.06
N THR A 73 -0.87 6.87 -7.54
CA THR A 73 -2.24 6.83 -8.09
C THR A 73 -2.47 7.81 -9.25
N GLN A 74 -1.59 8.80 -9.41
CA GLN A 74 -1.67 9.83 -10.44
C GLN A 74 -0.71 9.57 -11.59
N THR A 75 0.33 8.76 -11.39
CA THR A 75 1.28 8.39 -12.45
C THR A 75 0.69 7.27 -13.30
N CYS A 76 0.67 7.46 -14.61
CA CYS A 76 0.21 6.43 -15.53
C CYS A 76 1.19 5.24 -15.55
N ALA A 77 0.69 4.03 -15.28
CA ALA A 77 1.49 2.81 -15.29
C ALA A 77 2.08 2.47 -16.67
N ASN A 78 1.45 2.94 -17.76
CA ASN A 78 1.89 2.66 -19.12
C ASN A 78 2.96 3.64 -19.63
N CYS A 79 2.75 4.95 -19.44
CA CYS A 79 3.61 5.98 -20.04
C CYS A 79 4.31 6.91 -19.05
N GLY A 80 4.06 6.76 -17.73
CA GLY A 80 4.67 7.61 -16.70
C GLY A 80 4.14 9.04 -16.64
N SER A 81 3.15 9.41 -17.46
CA SER A 81 2.57 10.77 -17.41
C SER A 81 1.83 10.99 -16.09
N HIS A 82 1.97 12.17 -15.52
CA HIS A 82 1.19 12.58 -14.34
C HIS A 82 -0.24 12.97 -14.74
N VAL A 83 -1.23 12.30 -14.17
CA VAL A 83 -2.66 12.51 -14.36
C VAL A 83 -3.28 12.90 -13.02
N PRO A 84 -3.47 14.21 -12.76
CA PRO A 84 -4.03 14.68 -11.50
C PRO A 84 -5.44 14.13 -11.33
N LYS A 85 -5.71 13.57 -10.14
CA LYS A 85 -6.98 12.94 -9.76
C LYS A 85 -7.26 13.16 -8.29
N GLU A 86 -8.54 13.32 -7.98
CA GLU A 86 -9.09 13.37 -6.64
C GLU A 86 -9.15 11.97 -6.01
N ILE A 87 -9.13 11.90 -4.67
CA ILE A 87 -9.03 10.62 -3.92
C ILE A 87 -10.20 9.68 -4.19
N TRP A 88 -11.38 10.20 -4.56
CA TRP A 88 -12.57 9.39 -4.85
C TRP A 88 -12.65 8.91 -6.30
N GLU A 89 -11.79 9.41 -7.20
CA GLU A 89 -11.77 8.99 -8.59
C GLU A 89 -11.11 7.62 -8.69
N ARG A 90 -11.92 6.61 -9.05
CA ARG A 90 -11.48 5.21 -9.14
C ARG A 90 -11.02 4.83 -10.54
N ASP A 91 -11.51 5.54 -11.55
CA ASP A 91 -11.19 5.26 -12.95
C ASP A 91 -9.95 6.08 -13.33
N HIS A 92 -8.97 5.41 -13.90
CA HIS A 92 -7.76 6.02 -14.42
C HIS A 92 -7.79 5.98 -15.94
N THR A 93 -8.12 7.11 -16.57
CA THR A 93 -7.90 7.33 -18.01
C THR A 93 -6.70 8.26 -18.20
N CYS A 94 -5.68 7.81 -18.91
CA CYS A 94 -4.51 8.61 -19.21
C CYS A 94 -4.72 9.43 -20.51
N PRO A 95 -4.70 10.78 -20.46
CA PRO A 95 -4.89 11.61 -21.65
C PRO A 95 -3.67 11.57 -22.60
N ALA A 96 -2.51 11.13 -22.13
CA ALA A 96 -1.28 11.10 -22.92
C ALA A 96 -1.14 9.82 -23.76
N CYS A 97 -1.64 8.67 -23.28
CA CYS A 97 -1.51 7.39 -23.99
C CYS A 97 -2.80 6.59 -24.13
N GLY A 98 -3.93 7.08 -23.59
CA GLY A 98 -5.22 6.38 -23.63
C GLY A 98 -5.33 5.17 -22.72
N PHE A 99 -4.38 4.95 -21.81
CA PHE A 99 -4.43 3.84 -20.86
C PHE A 99 -5.62 3.99 -19.90
N GLU A 100 -6.44 2.96 -19.81
CA GLU A 100 -7.61 2.87 -18.94
C GLU A 100 -7.45 1.73 -17.95
N THR A 101 -7.57 2.02 -16.66
CA THR A 101 -7.64 1.01 -15.60
C THR A 101 -8.55 1.49 -14.47
N THR A 102 -9.15 0.56 -13.75
CA THR A 102 -9.83 0.84 -12.49
C THR A 102 -8.87 0.60 -11.33
N ARG A 103 -9.01 1.37 -10.24
CA ARG A 103 -8.28 1.15 -9.00
C ARG A 103 -8.90 -0.02 -8.25
N GLU A 104 -8.27 -1.19 -8.32
CA GLU A 104 -8.61 -2.38 -7.50
C GLU A 104 -7.87 -2.38 -6.16
#